data_AF-A0A962HD37-F1
#
_entry.id   AF-A0A962HD37-F1
#
_cell.length_a   1.000
_cell.length_b   1.000
_cell.length_c   1.000
_cell.angle_alpha   90.00
_cell.angle_beta   90.00
_cell.angle_gamma   90.00
#
_symmetry.space_group_name_H-M   'P 1'
#
loop_
_entity.id
_entity.type
_entity.pdbx_description
1 polymer ?
#
loop_
_entity_poly.entity_id
_entity_poly.type
_entity_poly.pdbx_seq_one_letter_code
_entity_poly.pdbx_strand_id
1 'polypeptide(L)' 'MFIGFALVVLAIYLVLVEQLHNRRGVEGIRIIAAVAGSGLLLLLPAKVFLTLLLMKNKSK' A
#
# COMPACT_ATOMS: atom_id res chain seq x y z
N MET A 1 9.70 0.63 -3.80
CA MET A 1 9.02 1.78 -3.17
C MET A 1 7.87 2.31 -4.03
N PHE A 2 8.11 2.67 -5.30
CA PHE A 2 7.04 3.12 -6.22
C PHE A 2 5.90 2.11 -6.42
N ILE A 3 6.22 0.81 -6.52
CA ILE A 3 5.20 -0.25 -6.66
C ILE A 3 4.27 -0.35 -5.44
N GLY A 4 4.81 -0.26 -4.22
CA GLY A 4 3.99 -0.27 -3.00
C GLY A 4 3.11 0.97 -2.89
N PHE A 5 3.65 2.13 -3.25
CA PHE A 5 2.88 3.37 -3.27
C PHE A 5 1.78 3.35 -4.35
N ALA A 6 2.10 2.88 -5.56
CA ALA A 6 1.12 2.71 -6.63
C ALA A 6 -0.01 1.74 -6.23
N LEU A 7 0.32 0.63 -5.57
CA LEU A 7 -0.68 -0.33 -5.06
C LEU A 7 -1.62 0.30 -4.02
N VAL A 8 -1.09 1.12 -3.12
CA VAL A 8 -1.91 1.83 -2.12
C VAL A 8 -2.82 2.86 -2.79
N VAL A 9 -2.31 3.64 -3.75
CA VAL A 9 -3.11 4.61 -4.51
C VAL A 9 -4.21 3.89 -5.31
N LEU A 10 -3.90 2.74 -5.92
CA LEU A 10 -4.84 1.93 -6.67
C LEU A 10 -5.93 1.33 -5.75
N ALA A 11 -5.57 0.90 -4.54
CA ALA A 11 -6.53 0.47 -3.53
C ALA A 11 -7.50 1.60 -3.11
N ILE A 12 -6.99 2.82 -2.92
CA ILE A 12 -7.79 4.01 -2.60
C ILE A 12 -8.74 4.33 -3.76
N TYR A 13 -8.25 4.23 -5.00
CA TYR A 13 -9.07 4.45 -6.20
C TYR A 13 -10.20 3.42 -6.34
N LEU A 14 -9.91 2.13 -6.13
CA LEU A 14 -10.90 1.04 -6.12
C LEU A 14 -12.01 1.26 -5.08
N VAL A 15 -11.66 1.83 -3.92
CA VAL A 15 -12.62 2.15 -2.84
C VAL A 15 -13.49 3.35 -3.20
N LEU A 16 -12.88 4.47 -3.57
CA LEU A 16 -13.55 5.76 -3.71
C LEU A 16 -14.29 5.91 -5.04
N VAL A 17 -13.68 5.49 -6.15
CA VAL A 17 -14.21 5.73 -7.50
C VAL A 17 -15.09 4.59 -7.95
N GLU A 18 -14.63 3.36 -7.75
CA GLU A 18 -15.36 2.19 -8.24
C GLU A 18 -16.48 1.74 -7.29
N GLN A 19 -16.43 2.21 -6.03
CA GLN A 19 -17.33 1.79 -4.94
C GLN A 19 -17.60 0.28 -5.00
N LEU A 20 -16.54 -0.51 -5.21
CA LEU A 20 -16.63 -1.96 -5.39
C LEU A 20 -17.36 -2.66 -4.23
N HIS A 21 -17.28 -2.06 -3.04
CA HIS A 21 -18.06 -2.42 -1.87
C HIS A 21 -19.58 -2.38 -2.12
N ASN A 22 -20.09 -1.35 -2.79
CA ASN A 22 -21.52 -1.20 -3.10
C ASN A 22 -21.98 -2.12 -4.22
N ARG A 23 -21.11 -2.47 -5.19
CA ARG A 23 -21.50 -3.33 -6.32
C ARG A 23 -21.32 -4.82 -6.09
N ARG A 24 -20.32 -5.25 -5.30
CA ARG A 24 -20.00 -6.66 -5.04
C ARG A 24 -20.13 -7.07 -3.56
N GLY A 25 -20.59 -6.16 -2.69
CA GLY A 25 -20.73 -6.44 -1.27
C GLY A 25 -19.43 -6.91 -0.62
N VAL A 26 -19.52 -7.96 0.19
CA VAL A 26 -18.42 -8.50 1.03
C VAL A 26 -17.21 -8.97 0.22
N GLU A 27 -17.43 -9.43 -1.02
CA GLU A 27 -16.35 -9.88 -1.90
C GLU A 27 -15.47 -8.72 -2.38
N GLY A 28 -16.08 -7.56 -2.66
CA GLY A 28 -15.37 -6.34 -3.03
C GLY A 28 -14.45 -5.84 -1.91
N ILE A 29 -14.91 -5.93 -0.66
CA ILE A 29 -14.12 -5.59 0.54
C ILE A 29 -12.87 -6.44 0.63
N ARG A 30 -13.01 -7.74 0.37
CA ARG A 30 -11.94 -8.72 0.52
C ARG A 30 -10.81 -8.46 -0.48
N ILE A 31 -11.17 -8.09 -1.71
CA ILE A 31 -10.20 -7.70 -2.75
C ILE A 31 -9.50 -6.40 -2.36
N ILE A 32 -10.26 -5.39 -1.93
CA ILE A 32 -9.70 -4.11 -1.48
C ILE A 32 -8.72 -4.32 -0.32
N ALA A 33 -9.09 -5.12 0.68
CA ALA A 33 -8.26 -5.41 1.84
C ALA A 33 -6.97 -6.16 1.45
N ALA A 34 -7.04 -7.09 0.49
CA ALA A 34 -5.87 -7.79 -0.03
C ALA A 34 -4.92 -6.85 -0.79
N VAL A 35 -5.46 -5.94 -1.61
CA VAL A 35 -4.66 -4.96 -2.38
C VAL A 35 -4.07 -3.89 -1.46
N ALA A 36 -4.86 -3.33 -0.54
CA ALA A 36 -4.40 -2.35 0.44
C ALA A 36 -3.36 -2.96 1.40
N GLY A 37 -3.62 -4.17 1.91
CA GLY A 37 -2.73 -4.89 2.82
C GLY A 37 -1.39 -5.24 2.16
N SER A 38 -1.41 -5.75 0.93
CA SER A 38 -0.18 -6.04 0.18
C SER A 38 0.60 -4.77 -0.17
N GLY A 39 -0.09 -3.69 -0.56
CA GLY A 39 0.52 -2.38 -0.79
C GLY A 39 1.23 -1.82 0.45
N LEU A 40 0.60 -1.94 1.63
CA LEU A 40 1.17 -1.51 2.91
C LEU A 40 2.36 -2.40 3.33
N LEU A 41 2.24 -3.71 3.18
CA LEU A 41 3.28 -4.68 3.52
C LEU A 41 4.55 -4.48 2.69
N LEU A 42 4.41 -4.13 1.40
CA LEU A 42 5.52 -3.74 0.54
C LEU A 42 6.13 -2.36 0.89
N LEU A 43 5.40 -1.50 1.60
CA LEU A 43 5.83 -0.16 2.00
C LEU A 43 6.63 -0.16 3.31
N LEU A 44 6.34 -1.10 4.22
CA LEU A 44 7.10 -1.27 5.48
C LEU A 44 8.61 -1.47 5.28
N PRO A 45 9.09 -2.45 4.48
CA PRO A 45 10.52 -2.69 4.30
C PRO A 45 11.21 -1.50 3.63
N ALA A 46 10.49 -0.72 2.81
CA ALA A 46 11.03 0.48 2.19
C ALA A 46 11.35 1.58 3.23
N LYS A 47 10.50 1.79 4.25
CA LYS A 47 10.77 2.74 5.33
C LYS A 47 11.94 2.27 6.21
N VAL A 48 11.99 0.97 6.54
CA VAL A 48 13.10 0.40 7.31
C VAL A 48 14.43 0.56 6.56
N PHE A 49 14.42 0.28 5.25
CA PHE A 49 15.61 0.45 4.41
C PHE A 49 16.09 1.91 4.36
N LEU A 50 15.15 2.85 4.21
CA LEU A 50 15.48 4.28 4.19
C LEU A 50 16.05 4.75 5.54
N THR A 51 15.49 4.28 6.66
CA THR A 51 16.00 4.56 8.01
C THR A 51 17.43 4.04 8.18
N LEU A 52 17.70 2.79 7.78
CA LEU A 52 19.06 2.22 7.83
C LEU A 52 20.04 2.98 6.92
N LEU A 53 19.60 3.38 5.73
CA LEU A 53 20.40 4.18 4.79
C LEU A 53 20.76 5.54 5.40
N LEU A 54 19.80 6.24 6.00
CA LEU A 54 20.00 7.55 6.64
C LEU A 54 20.89 7.44 7.88
N MET A 55 20.74 6.39 8.70
CA MET A 55 21.63 6.13 9.83
C MET A 55 23.07 5.90 9.36
N LYS A 56 23.26 5.16 8.25
CA LYS A 56 24.58 4.95 7.65
C LYS A 56 25.20 6.26 7.15
N ASN A 57 24.40 7.12 6.52
CA ASN A 57 24.90 8.37 5.94
C ASN A 57 25.18 9.45 6.99
N LYS A 58 24.53 9.38 8.18
CA LYS A 58 24.79 10.27 9.32
C LYS A 58 26.01 9.86 10.16
N SER A 59 26.58 8.68 9.90
CA SER A 59 27.76 8.15 10.60
C SER A 59 29.10 8.48 9.91
N LYS A 60 29.07 9.25 8.81
CA LYS A 60 30.23 9.90 8.21
C LYS A 60 30.21 11.39 8.55
#